data_AF-A0A2V7TQA8-F1
#
_entry.id   AF-A0A2V7TQA8-F1
#
_cell.length_a   1.000
_cell.length_b   1.000
_cell.length_c   1.000
_cell.angle_alpha   90.00
_cell.angle_beta   90.00
_cell.angle_gamma   90.00
#
_symmetry.space_group_name_H-M   'P 1'
#
loop_
_entity.id
_entity.type
_entity.pdbx_description
1 polymer ?
#
loop_
_entity_poly.entity_id
_entity_poly.type
_entity_poly.pdbx_seq_one_letter_code
_entity_poly.pdbx_strand_id
1 'polypeptide(L)'
;MKNALDAVRMSAPVCAGAGPKPAPAFCATGSLPVSLAGASNPTLRFVHDFFTEGGYDGGTIEINLNGAWTKLESADFTLNPYNGSMSLDSTAPNWTPTSRGVFTGYRTPGSFPNLAYAESRVALGSYLARDTDKVVQLRFRFGTDFCNGTDIGWYLDDTEVYECR
;
A
#
# COMPACT_ATOMS: atom_id res chain seq x y z
N MET A 1 -18.72 14.64 -25.49
CA MET A 1 -18.67 13.71 -24.35
C MET A 1 -17.39 13.99 -23.60
N LYS A 2 -17.47 14.58 -22.40
CA LYS A 2 -16.30 14.85 -21.55
C LYS A 2 -16.20 13.69 -20.58
N ASN A 3 -15.21 12.81 -20.76
CA ASN A 3 -14.84 11.81 -19.76
C ASN A 3 -14.21 12.58 -18.59
N ALA A 4 -15.02 12.96 -17.60
CA ALA A 4 -14.51 13.55 -16.39
C ALA A 4 -14.03 12.41 -15.48
N LEU A 5 -12.71 12.26 -15.38
CA LEU A 5 -12.08 11.50 -14.30
C LEU A 5 -12.33 12.29 -13.01
N ASP A 6 -13.22 11.82 -12.14
CA ASP A 6 -13.32 12.33 -10.76
C ASP A 6 -12.16 11.69 -9.98
N ALA A 7 -10.95 12.24 -10.12
CA ALA A 7 -9.76 11.78 -9.41
C ALA A 7 -9.56 12.60 -8.13
N VAL A 8 -9.52 11.93 -6.98
CA VAL A 8 -9.16 12.56 -5.70
C VAL A 8 -7.72 12.22 -5.39
N ARG A 9 -6.85 13.23 -5.46
CA ARG A 9 -5.45 13.11 -5.06
C ARG A 9 -5.37 13.00 -3.54
N MET A 10 -4.81 11.89 -3.08
CA MET A 10 -4.45 11.75 -1.67
C MET A 10 -3.03 12.26 -1.53
N SER A 11 -2.83 13.34 -0.77
CA SER A 11 -1.50 13.81 -0.42
C SER A 11 -0.78 12.71 0.38
N ALA A 12 0.21 12.06 -0.25
CA ALA A 12 1.05 11.06 0.40
C ALA A 12 2.02 11.78 1.36
N PRO A 13 2.10 11.39 2.64
CA PRO A 13 3.25 11.76 3.46
C PRO A 13 4.39 10.75 3.22
N VAL A 14 5.62 11.25 3.27
CA VAL A 14 6.85 10.47 3.11
C VAL A 14 7.09 9.64 4.38
N CYS A 15 7.04 8.31 4.30
CA CYS A 15 7.58 7.42 5.34
C CYS A 15 9.11 7.32 5.17
N ALA A 16 9.86 8.28 5.72
CA ALA A 16 11.31 8.14 5.85
C ALA A 16 11.63 7.42 7.17
N GLY A 17 12.25 6.24 7.09
CA GLY A 17 12.81 5.57 8.27
C GLY A 17 13.96 6.41 8.82
N ALA A 18 13.86 6.87 10.07
CA ALA A 18 14.89 7.69 10.70
C ALA A 18 15.87 6.81 11.50
N GLY A 19 17.15 6.84 11.11
CA GLY A 19 18.29 6.62 12.01
C GLY A 19 19.03 5.28 11.92
N PRO A 20 20.33 5.25 12.27
CA PRO A 20 21.16 4.05 12.19
C PRO A 20 20.77 3.10 13.34
N LYS A 21 20.16 1.97 12.95
CA LYS A 21 19.71 0.81 13.77
C LYS A 21 18.27 0.94 14.34
N PRO A 22 17.28 0.18 13.84
CA PRO A 22 15.91 0.31 14.33
C PRO A 22 15.57 -0.74 15.41
N ALA A 23 14.92 -0.30 16.48
CA ALA A 23 13.86 -1.08 17.11
C ALA A 23 12.70 -1.21 16.11
N PRO A 24 11.78 -2.20 16.22
CA PRO A 24 10.66 -2.34 15.29
C PRO A 24 9.93 -1.00 15.12
N ALA A 25 10.06 -0.40 13.94
CA ALA A 25 9.54 0.93 13.65
C ALA A 25 8.24 0.77 12.85
N PHE A 26 7.19 1.44 13.31
CA PHE A 26 5.89 1.42 12.68
C PHE A 26 5.61 2.78 12.03
N CYS A 27 5.55 2.83 10.69
CA CYS A 27 5.09 4.01 9.95
C CYS A 27 3.73 3.70 9.32
N ALA A 28 2.73 4.50 9.69
CA ALA A 28 1.39 4.44 9.11
C ALA A 28 0.98 5.83 8.63
N THR A 29 0.58 5.91 7.37
CA THR A 29 0.15 7.16 6.75
C THR A 29 -1.30 7.03 6.32
N GLY A 30 -2.19 7.76 7.00
CA GLY A 30 -3.62 7.76 6.70
C GLY A 30 -3.99 8.83 5.68
N SER A 31 -4.90 8.51 4.77
CA SER A 31 -5.54 9.52 3.93
C SER A 31 -6.64 10.26 4.68
N LEU A 32 -6.97 11.47 4.22
CA LEU A 32 -8.26 12.07 4.55
C LEU A 32 -9.40 11.19 3.99
N PRO A 33 -10.60 11.23 4.59
CA PRO A 33 -11.76 10.52 4.05
C PRO A 33 -12.14 11.05 2.66
N VAL A 34 -12.31 10.14 1.70
CA VAL A 34 -12.75 10.45 0.34
C VAL A 34 -14.11 9.81 0.12
N SER A 35 -15.14 10.63 -0.12
CA SER A 35 -16.47 10.10 -0.48
C SER A 35 -16.45 9.59 -1.92
N LEU A 36 -16.91 8.36 -2.11
CA LEU A 36 -17.09 7.70 -3.40
C LEU A 36 -18.57 7.42 -3.68
N ALA A 37 -19.47 8.25 -3.13
CA ALA A 37 -20.90 8.13 -3.38
C ALA A 37 -21.19 8.18 -4.88
N GLY A 38 -21.87 7.15 -5.39
CA GLY A 38 -22.17 7.01 -6.82
C GLY A 38 -21.04 6.42 -7.68
N ALA A 39 -19.90 6.05 -7.09
CA ALA A 39 -18.91 5.23 -7.79
C ALA A 39 -19.35 3.75 -7.80
N SER A 40 -19.13 3.08 -8.92
CA SER A 40 -19.45 1.68 -9.15
C SER A 40 -18.22 0.78 -9.09
N ASN A 41 -17.11 1.21 -9.68
CA ASN A 41 -15.84 0.48 -9.77
C ASN A 41 -14.63 1.38 -9.51
N PRO A 42 -14.52 1.99 -8.32
CA PRO A 42 -13.36 2.81 -7.98
C PRO A 42 -12.07 2.00 -7.97
N THR A 43 -10.99 2.64 -8.39
CA THR A 43 -9.62 2.10 -8.43
C THR A 43 -8.71 2.98 -7.60
N LEU A 44 -7.93 2.36 -6.70
CA LEU A 44 -6.76 2.97 -6.11
C LEU A 44 -5.59 2.81 -7.09
N ARG A 45 -4.91 3.90 -7.40
CA ARG A 45 -3.62 3.94 -8.09
C ARG A 45 -2.58 4.60 -7.19
N PHE A 46 -1.38 4.08 -7.19
CA PHE A 46 -0.23 4.73 -6.58
C PHE A 46 1.03 4.34 -7.33
N VAL A 47 2.02 5.21 -7.28
CA VAL A 47 3.36 4.97 -7.78
C VAL A 47 4.27 4.76 -6.58
N HIS A 48 5.12 3.75 -6.60
CA HIS A 48 5.93 3.41 -5.45
C HIS A 48 7.25 2.75 -5.81
N ASP A 49 8.18 2.84 -4.87
CA ASP A 49 9.49 2.22 -4.96
C ASP A 49 9.93 1.76 -3.58
N PHE A 50 10.53 0.58 -3.46
CA PHE A 50 10.95 0.03 -2.19
C PHE A 50 12.28 -0.70 -2.29
N PHE A 51 13.05 -0.63 -1.21
CA PHE A 51 14.28 -1.38 -1.03
C PHE A 51 14.35 -1.83 0.43
N THR A 52 14.01 -3.09 0.69
CA THR A 52 13.79 -3.60 2.05
C THR A 52 14.47 -4.96 2.23
N GLU A 53 14.59 -5.46 3.45
CA GLU A 53 14.99 -6.86 3.64
C GLU A 53 13.91 -7.80 3.08
N GLY A 54 14.27 -8.56 2.05
CA GLY A 54 13.35 -9.44 1.34
C GLY A 54 12.74 -10.53 2.23
N GLY A 55 11.42 -10.50 2.36
CA GLY A 55 10.65 -11.42 3.19
C GLY A 55 10.59 -11.05 4.67
N TYR A 56 11.31 -10.03 5.14
CA TYR A 56 11.34 -9.65 6.55
C TYR A 56 10.75 -8.28 6.79
N ASP A 57 11.14 -7.31 5.95
CA ASP A 57 10.64 -5.95 5.94
C ASP A 57 9.68 -5.73 4.77
N GLY A 58 8.62 -4.97 4.96
CA GLY A 58 7.75 -4.67 3.82
C GLY A 58 6.58 -3.74 4.06
N GLY A 59 5.86 -3.48 2.97
CA GLY A 59 4.71 -2.61 2.91
C GLY A 59 3.40 -3.36 2.67
N THR A 60 2.34 -2.96 3.35
CA THR A 60 0.95 -3.34 3.03
C THR A 60 0.07 -2.11 2.88
N ILE A 61 -1.07 -2.28 2.23
CA ILE A 61 -2.13 -1.26 2.18
C ILE A 61 -3.36 -1.80 2.89
N GLU A 62 -3.99 -0.93 3.66
CA GLU A 62 -5.26 -1.19 4.33
C GLU A 62 -6.28 -0.11 3.97
N ILE A 63 -7.55 -0.51 3.99
CA ILE A 63 -8.71 0.34 3.81
C ILE A 63 -9.54 0.34 5.10
N ASN A 64 -10.03 1.50 5.50
CA ASN A 64 -11.00 1.60 6.59
C ASN A 64 -12.39 1.22 6.07
N LEU A 65 -13.02 0.24 6.70
CA LEU A 65 -14.40 -0.16 6.46
C LEU A 65 -15.18 0.04 7.76
N ASN A 66 -16.10 1.01 7.80
CA ASN A 66 -16.94 1.28 8.95
C ASN A 66 -16.17 1.36 10.30
N GLY A 67 -14.98 1.96 10.32
CA GLY A 67 -14.13 2.11 11.51
C GLY A 67 -13.08 1.01 11.72
N ALA A 68 -13.09 -0.06 10.91
CA ALA A 68 -12.13 -1.16 11.00
C ALA A 68 -11.14 -1.18 9.82
N TRP A 69 -9.84 -1.24 10.12
CA TRP A 69 -8.81 -1.36 9.10
C TRP A 69 -8.72 -2.79 8.57
N THR A 70 -8.92 -2.94 7.26
CA THR A 70 -8.86 -4.21 6.53
C THR A 70 -7.75 -4.14 5.50
N LYS A 71 -6.87 -5.14 5.47
CA LYS A 71 -5.82 -5.22 4.45
C LYS A 71 -6.40 -5.47 3.06
N LEU A 72 -5.85 -4.79 2.05
CA LEU A 72 -6.07 -5.12 0.64
C LEU A 72 -5.22 -6.34 0.29
N GLU A 73 -5.83 -7.39 -0.25
CA GLU A 73 -5.14 -8.64 -0.58
C GLU A 73 -4.55 -8.60 -2.00
N SER A 74 -3.54 -9.44 -2.28
CA SER A 74 -2.90 -9.49 -3.60
C SER A 74 -3.90 -9.71 -4.74
N ALA A 75 -4.99 -10.44 -4.48
CA ALA A 75 -6.03 -10.74 -5.46
C ALA A 75 -6.90 -9.53 -5.84
N ASP A 76 -6.86 -8.45 -5.05
CA ASP A 76 -7.58 -7.21 -5.35
C ASP A 76 -6.84 -6.31 -6.34
N PHE A 77 -5.55 -6.58 -6.56
CA PHE A 77 -4.71 -5.80 -7.47
C PHE A 77 -5.00 -6.16 -8.92
N THR A 78 -5.20 -5.13 -9.73
CA THR A 78 -5.36 -5.25 -11.19
C THR A 78 -4.07 -4.97 -11.94
N LEU A 79 -3.07 -4.38 -11.27
CA LEU A 79 -1.73 -4.14 -11.79
C LEU A 79 -0.71 -4.19 -10.65
N ASN A 80 0.39 -4.92 -10.86
CA ASN A 80 1.55 -5.03 -9.96
C ASN A 80 1.13 -5.29 -8.48
N PRO A 81 0.64 -6.51 -8.16
CA PRO A 81 0.31 -6.90 -6.79
C PRO A 81 1.55 -6.94 -5.90
N TYR A 82 1.34 -7.21 -4.61
CA TYR A 82 2.42 -7.61 -3.69
C TYR A 82 3.35 -8.63 -4.35
N ASN A 83 4.65 -8.33 -4.32
CA ASN A 83 5.67 -9.09 -5.04
C ASN A 83 6.24 -10.26 -4.21
N GLY A 84 5.92 -10.32 -2.93
CA GLY A 84 6.45 -11.33 -2.03
C GLY A 84 5.54 -11.64 -0.86
N SER A 85 6.05 -12.49 0.03
CA SER A 85 5.39 -12.85 1.27
C SER A 85 6.35 -12.68 2.43
N MET A 86 5.83 -12.20 3.55
CA MET A 86 6.60 -12.06 4.78
C MET A 86 6.85 -13.45 5.39
N SER A 87 8.07 -13.71 5.84
CA SER A 87 8.50 -14.95 6.47
C SER A 87 7.79 -15.17 7.80
N LEU A 88 7.67 -16.43 8.24
CA LEU A 88 7.03 -16.77 9.51
C LEU A 88 7.89 -16.42 10.73
N ASP A 89 9.18 -16.19 10.53
CA ASP A 89 10.14 -15.74 11.53
C ASP A 89 10.35 -14.22 11.53
N SER A 90 9.72 -13.47 10.60
CA SER A 90 9.76 -12.01 10.64
C SER A 90 9.07 -11.50 11.90
N THR A 91 9.71 -10.51 12.53
CA THR A 91 9.19 -9.81 13.71
C THR A 91 8.48 -8.50 13.36
N ALA A 92 8.28 -8.23 12.07
CA ALA A 92 7.71 -6.98 11.60
C ALA A 92 6.22 -6.82 11.98
N PRO A 93 5.78 -5.62 12.43
CA PRO A 93 4.42 -5.39 12.96
C PRO A 93 3.32 -5.30 11.91
N ASN A 94 3.66 -5.35 10.62
CA ASN A 94 2.73 -5.46 9.49
C ASN A 94 2.33 -6.92 9.19
N TRP A 95 2.90 -7.87 9.92
CA TRP A 95 2.52 -9.28 9.88
C TRP A 95 1.14 -9.51 10.52
N THR A 96 0.27 -10.22 9.81
CA THR A 96 -0.81 -11.01 10.45
C THR A 96 -0.66 -12.46 10.01
N PRO A 97 -0.95 -13.45 10.89
CA PRO A 97 -0.83 -14.87 10.55
C PRO A 97 -1.65 -15.31 9.32
N THR A 98 -2.66 -14.52 8.94
CA THR A 98 -3.62 -14.82 7.88
C THR A 98 -3.36 -14.09 6.57
N SER A 99 -2.43 -13.12 6.50
CA SER A 99 -2.17 -12.37 5.25
C SER A 99 -0.67 -12.08 5.05
N ARG A 100 0.02 -12.96 4.31
CA ARG A 100 1.48 -12.86 4.15
C ARG A 100 1.93 -11.96 3.00
N GLY A 101 1.06 -11.64 2.04
CA GLY A 101 1.42 -10.83 0.87
C GLY A 101 1.88 -9.42 1.26
N VAL A 102 3.06 -9.00 0.81
CA VAL A 102 3.66 -7.69 1.08
C VAL A 102 4.49 -7.20 -0.11
N PHE A 103 4.72 -5.88 -0.17
CA PHE A 103 5.82 -5.33 -0.96
C PHE A 103 7.13 -5.47 -0.18
N THR A 104 8.07 -6.26 -0.68
CA THR A 104 9.32 -6.60 0.03
C THR A 104 10.45 -6.95 -0.94
N GLY A 105 11.71 -6.74 -0.53
CA GLY A 105 12.86 -7.20 -1.28
C GLY A 105 13.90 -6.14 -1.59
N TYR A 106 15.14 -6.61 -1.75
CA TYR A 106 16.25 -5.84 -2.26
C TYR A 106 16.10 -5.66 -3.78
N ARG A 107 16.44 -4.47 -4.29
CA ARG A 107 16.73 -4.33 -5.72
C ARG A 107 17.94 -5.18 -6.05
N THR A 108 17.78 -6.14 -6.96
CA THR A 108 18.78 -6.26 -8.02
C THR A 108 18.46 -5.14 -9.02
N PRO A 109 19.40 -4.27 -9.41
CA PRO A 109 19.16 -3.36 -10.52
C PRO A 109 18.65 -4.18 -11.72
N GLY A 110 17.41 -3.99 -12.17
CA GLY A 110 16.80 -4.87 -13.17
C GLY A 110 15.51 -5.58 -12.76
N SER A 111 15.32 -5.88 -11.47
CA SER A 111 14.23 -6.75 -11.01
C SER A 111 13.05 -5.96 -10.45
N PHE A 112 11.97 -5.95 -11.24
CA PHE A 112 10.57 -5.58 -10.99
C PHE A 112 10.22 -4.16 -10.48
N PRO A 113 9.58 -3.36 -11.35
CA PRO A 113 9.61 -3.39 -12.81
C PRO A 113 10.64 -2.37 -13.28
N ASN A 114 11.92 -2.72 -13.19
CA ASN A 114 13.03 -2.19 -13.99
C ASN A 114 13.09 -0.65 -14.22
N LEU A 115 12.55 0.16 -13.30
CA LEU A 115 12.52 1.63 -13.34
C LEU A 115 12.40 2.21 -11.93
N ALA A 116 12.79 3.48 -11.82
CA ALA A 116 12.93 4.24 -10.59
C ALA A 116 11.66 4.34 -9.71
N TYR A 117 10.47 4.04 -10.23
CA TYR A 117 9.20 3.97 -9.50
C TYR A 117 8.19 3.15 -10.32
N ALA A 118 7.43 2.26 -9.67
CA ALA A 118 6.45 1.36 -10.29
C ALA A 118 5.02 1.81 -10.02
N GLU A 119 4.08 1.57 -10.93
CA GLU A 119 2.65 1.81 -10.66
C GLU A 119 1.96 0.53 -10.20
N SER A 120 1.13 0.62 -9.17
CA SER A 120 0.19 -0.44 -8.76
C SER A 120 -1.24 0.07 -8.81
N ARG A 121 -2.18 -0.84 -9.13
CA ARG A 121 -3.62 -0.55 -9.16
C ARG A 121 -4.40 -1.60 -8.38
N VAL A 122 -5.39 -1.16 -7.62
CA VAL A 122 -6.27 -2.02 -6.80
C VAL A 122 -7.73 -1.69 -7.07
N ALA A 123 -8.54 -2.71 -7.34
CA ALA A 123 -9.98 -2.55 -7.46
C ALA A 123 -10.62 -2.44 -6.07
N LEU A 124 -11.38 -1.37 -5.82
CA LEU A 124 -12.00 -1.11 -4.51
C LEU A 124 -13.51 -1.41 -4.48
N GLY A 125 -14.12 -1.86 -5.58
CA GLY A 125 -15.57 -2.04 -5.68
C GLY A 125 -16.16 -2.99 -4.62
N SER A 126 -15.50 -4.13 -4.36
CA SER A 126 -15.94 -5.10 -3.33
C SER A 126 -15.83 -4.55 -1.90
N TYR A 127 -14.89 -3.63 -1.66
CA TYR A 127 -14.72 -2.92 -0.39
C TYR A 127 -15.78 -1.85 -0.22
N LEU A 128 -16.00 -1.03 -1.24
CA LEU A 128 -17.02 0.02 -1.24
C LEU A 128 -18.44 -0.55 -1.10
N ALA A 129 -18.71 -1.74 -1.65
CA ALA A 129 -19.99 -2.42 -1.45
C ALA A 129 -20.27 -2.76 0.02
N ARG A 130 -19.22 -2.98 0.84
CA ARG A 130 -19.31 -3.33 2.27
C ARG A 130 -19.25 -2.12 3.20
N ASP A 131 -18.78 -0.97 2.72
CA ASP A 131 -18.76 0.27 3.50
C ASP A 131 -20.13 0.96 3.46
N THR A 132 -20.62 1.40 4.62
CA THR A 132 -21.97 1.97 4.74
C THR A 132 -22.02 3.41 4.24
N ASP A 133 -20.98 4.19 4.55
CA ASP A 133 -20.93 5.62 4.24
C ASP A 133 -20.40 5.90 2.82
N LYS A 134 -19.93 4.86 2.14
CA LYS A 134 -19.26 4.94 0.83
C LYS A 134 -18.06 5.87 0.88
N VAL A 135 -17.32 5.81 1.99
CA VAL A 135 -16.14 6.61 2.23
C VAL A 135 -14.92 5.71 2.24
N VAL A 136 -13.87 6.15 1.54
CA VAL A 136 -12.59 5.46 1.53
C VAL A 136 -11.58 6.24 2.35
N GLN A 137 -10.96 5.55 3.29
CA GLN A 137 -9.71 5.95 3.92
C GLN A 137 -8.69 4.84 3.71
N LEU A 138 -7.48 5.22 3.31
CA LEU A 138 -6.40 4.29 3.07
C LEU A 138 -5.28 4.51 4.08
N ARG A 139 -4.60 3.42 4.43
CA ARG A 139 -3.42 3.42 5.29
C ARG A 139 -2.35 2.56 4.66
N PHE A 140 -1.22 3.17 4.32
CA PHE A 140 -0.01 2.44 3.95
C PHE A 140 0.74 2.10 5.24
N ARG A 141 1.09 0.84 5.43
CA ARG A 141 1.78 0.34 6.61
C ARG A 141 3.12 -0.24 6.21
N PHE A 142 4.18 0.31 6.77
CA PHE A 142 5.51 -0.25 6.68
C PHE A 142 5.89 -0.88 8.01
N GLY A 143 6.42 -2.10 7.96
CA GLY A 143 6.95 -2.80 9.12
C GLY A 143 8.36 -3.31 8.83
N THR A 144 9.22 -3.16 9.83
CA THR A 144 10.57 -3.74 9.83
C THR A 144 10.69 -4.80 10.91
N ASP A 145 11.51 -5.79 10.65
CA ASP A 145 11.96 -6.72 11.67
C ASP A 145 13.12 -6.09 12.50
N PHE A 146 13.88 -6.91 13.24
CA PHE A 146 14.94 -6.44 14.14
C PHE A 146 16.36 -6.37 13.53
N CYS A 147 16.63 -7.03 12.39
CA CYS A 147 17.98 -7.21 11.87
C CYS A 147 18.06 -6.85 10.38
N ASN A 148 19.28 -6.61 9.85
CA ASN A 148 19.57 -6.54 8.41
C ASN A 148 18.73 -5.59 7.53
N GLY A 149 17.91 -4.72 8.12
CA GLY A 149 17.14 -3.72 7.41
C GLY A 149 18.01 -2.71 6.65
N THR A 150 17.37 -1.97 5.75
CA THR A 150 18.01 -0.95 4.91
C THR A 150 17.62 0.45 5.39
N ASP A 151 18.41 1.46 5.03
CA ASP A 151 18.09 2.88 5.29
C ASP A 151 17.22 3.53 4.19
N ILE A 152 16.79 2.77 3.19
CA ILE A 152 16.06 3.26 2.02
C ILE A 152 14.54 3.08 2.20
N GLY A 153 14.06 1.91 2.61
CA GLY A 153 12.65 1.70 2.96
C GLY A 153 11.68 1.73 1.77
N TRP A 154 10.51 2.39 1.93
CA TRP A 154 9.41 2.40 0.97
C TRP A 154 8.92 3.83 0.69
N TYR A 155 8.96 4.24 -0.58
CA TYR A 155 8.50 5.53 -1.08
C TYR A 155 7.21 5.37 -1.88
N LEU A 156 6.34 6.37 -1.75
CA LEU A 156 5.02 6.45 -2.37
C LEU A 156 4.87 7.82 -3.02
N ASP A 157 4.29 7.86 -4.21
CA ASP A 157 3.98 9.07 -4.95
C ASP A 157 2.70 8.88 -5.78
N ASP A 158 2.11 9.98 -6.26
CA ASP A 158 0.94 10.00 -7.15
C ASP A 158 -0.21 9.06 -6.71
N THR A 159 -0.52 9.06 -5.41
CA THR A 159 -1.61 8.27 -4.84
C THR A 159 -2.97 8.91 -5.14
N GLU A 160 -3.81 8.17 -5.85
CA GLU A 160 -5.10 8.65 -6.33
C GLU A 160 -6.16 7.55 -6.21
N VAL A 161 -7.39 7.95 -5.86
CA VAL A 161 -8.58 7.10 -6.06
C VAL A 161 -9.43 7.74 -7.16
N TYR A 162 -9.79 6.94 -8.17
CA TYR A 162 -10.54 7.40 -9.33
C TYR A 162 -11.51 6.33 -9.85
N GLU A 163 -12.45 6.74 -10.70
CA GLU A 163 -13.28 5.85 -11.51
C GLU A 163 -13.30 6.38 -12.96
N CYS A 164 -13.24 5.47 -13.93
CA CYS A 164 -13.50 5.82 -15.34
C CYS A 164 -15.01 5.81 -15.59
N ARG A 165 -15.53 6.92 -16.12
CA ARG A 165 -16.93 7.06 -16.56
C ARG A 165 -17.02 7.28 -18.06
#